data_AF-A0A357N202-F1
#
_entry.id   AF-A0A357N202-F1
#
_cell.length_a   1.000
_cell.length_b   1.000
_cell.length_c   1.000
_cell.angle_alpha   90.00
_cell.angle_beta   90.00
_cell.angle_gamma   90.00
#
_symmetry.space_group_name_H-M   'P 1'
#
loop_
_entity.id
_entity.type
_entity.pdbx_description
1 polymer ?
#
loop_
_entity_poly.entity_id
_entity_poly.type
_entity_poly.pdbx_seq_one_letter_code
_entity_poly.pdbx_strand_id
1 'polypeptide(L)'
;LNTPLFDLATNRKPQKFVMRTGPAITLLPGHVIAWNVHMRGHVNHTVYVLHADRASARLALWPLFRREVRVPHLQASGVSAEVTRADDVVPPPPRGSQGWTLRFDAIHSDSIQHARFGKLLI
;
A
#
# COMPACT_ATOMS: atom_id res chain seq x y z
N LEU A 1 -2.93 -9.73 -11.02
CA LEU A 1 -3.04 -8.41 -10.35
C LEU A 1 -4.28 -7.68 -10.86
N ASN A 2 -4.57 -7.67 -12.16
CA ASN A 2 -5.87 -7.23 -12.72
C ASN A 2 -6.98 -8.29 -12.62
N THR A 3 -7.03 -9.03 -11.51
CA THR A 3 -8.00 -10.12 -11.33
C THR A 3 -8.83 -9.88 -10.07
N PRO A 4 -10.10 -10.32 -10.03
CA PRO A 4 -10.94 -10.17 -8.84
C PRO A 4 -10.31 -10.80 -7.58
N LEU A 5 -9.39 -11.75 -7.74
CA LEU A 5 -8.58 -12.33 -6.66
C LEU A 5 -7.65 -11.32 -5.97
N PHE A 6 -7.13 -10.33 -6.70
CA PHE A 6 -6.33 -9.27 -6.11
C PHE A 6 -7.20 -8.38 -5.24
N ASP A 7 -8.35 -7.93 -5.74
CA ASP A 7 -9.31 -7.14 -4.97
C ASP A 7 -9.78 -7.89 -3.71
N LEU A 8 -10.03 -9.19 -3.80
CA LEU A 8 -10.37 -10.03 -2.66
C LEU A 8 -9.23 -10.22 -1.65
N ALA A 9 -7.97 -10.06 -2.05
CA ALA A 9 -6.81 -10.19 -1.18
C ALA A 9 -6.45 -8.88 -0.48
N THR A 10 -6.50 -7.75 -1.20
CA THR A 10 -6.17 -6.43 -0.65
C THR A 10 -7.36 -5.75 0.03
N ASN A 11 -8.59 -5.90 -0.47
CA ASN A 11 -9.77 -5.18 0.03
C ASN A 11 -10.64 -6.00 0.99
N ARG A 12 -10.04 -6.91 1.77
CA ARG A 12 -10.79 -7.76 2.74
C ARG A 12 -11.55 -6.98 3.81
N LYS A 13 -11.11 -5.75 4.12
CA LYS A 13 -11.79 -4.83 5.03
C LYS A 13 -11.87 -3.46 4.37
N PRO A 14 -12.86 -3.22 3.47
CA PRO A 14 -12.93 -1.97 2.71
C PRO A 14 -13.12 -0.74 3.60
N GLN A 15 -13.64 -0.93 4.81
CA GLN A 15 -13.74 0.13 5.83
C GLN A 15 -12.37 0.58 6.38
N LYS A 16 -11.35 -0.28 6.32
CA LYS A 16 -10.00 -0.01 6.86
C LYS A 16 -8.97 0.25 5.77
N PHE A 17 -9.11 -0.40 4.62
CA PHE A 17 -8.13 -0.32 3.55
C PHE A 17 -8.79 -0.64 2.21
N VAL A 18 -8.59 0.24 1.24
CA VAL A 18 -8.96 0.06 -0.15
C VAL A 18 -7.75 0.38 -1.01
N MET A 19 -7.32 -0.58 -1.80
CA MET A 19 -6.33 -0.40 -2.86
C MET A 19 -7.02 -0.65 -4.19
N ARG A 20 -6.97 0.36 -5.05
CA ARG A 20 -7.34 0.27 -6.46
C ARG A 20 -6.10 0.51 -7.27
N THR A 21 -5.95 -0.26 -8.33
CA THR A 21 -4.92 -0.02 -9.32
C THR A 21 -5.61 -0.02 -10.68
N GLY A 22 -5.06 0.73 -11.62
CA GLY A 22 -5.33 0.50 -13.03
C GLY A 22 -4.69 -0.82 -13.48
N PRO A 23 -4.20 -0.90 -14.73
CA PRO A 23 -3.52 -2.09 -15.18
C PRO A 23 -2.32 -2.39 -14.28
N ALA A 24 -2.07 -3.67 -14.03
CA ALA A 24 -0.91 -4.16 -13.32
C ALA A 24 -0.45 -5.46 -13.95
N ILE A 25 0.85 -5.53 -14.25
CA ILE A 25 1.51 -6.67 -14.86
C ILE A 25 2.60 -7.22 -13.96
N THR A 26 2.82 -8.52 -14.07
CA THR A 26 3.93 -9.22 -13.43
C THR A 26 4.80 -9.77 -14.52
N LEU A 27 5.97 -9.16 -14.75
CA LEU A 27 6.88 -9.55 -15.84
C LEU A 27 7.71 -10.79 -15.46
N LEU A 28 8.09 -10.90 -14.19
CA LEU A 28 8.86 -12.00 -13.62
C LEU A 28 8.26 -12.36 -12.26
N PRO A 29 8.43 -13.59 -11.76
CA PRO A 29 8.05 -13.94 -10.41
C PRO A 29 8.60 -12.92 -9.40
N GLY A 30 7.68 -12.25 -8.69
CA GLY A 30 8.01 -11.21 -7.71
C GLY A 30 8.17 -9.79 -8.28
N HIS A 31 8.28 -9.57 -9.59
CA HIS A 31 8.27 -8.20 -10.13
C HIS A 31 6.87 -7.76 -10.51
N VAL A 32 6.44 -6.65 -9.94
CA VAL A 32 5.12 -6.08 -10.15
C VAL A 32 5.27 -4.67 -10.68
N ILE A 33 4.54 -4.35 -11.74
CA ILE A 33 4.38 -2.98 -12.23
C ILE A 33 2.88 -2.69 -12.27
N ALA A 34 2.46 -1.63 -11.61
CA ALA A 34 1.09 -1.16 -11.56
C ALA A 34 1.03 0.31 -12.00
N TRP A 35 -0.04 0.67 -12.68
CA TRP A 35 -0.34 2.05 -13.10
C TRP A 35 -1.58 2.56 -12.39
N ASN A 36 -1.69 3.88 -12.21
CA ASN A 36 -2.81 4.55 -11.55
C ASN A 36 -3.17 3.89 -10.20
N VAL A 37 -2.17 3.79 -9.33
CA VAL A 37 -2.32 3.19 -8.01
C VAL A 37 -2.98 4.21 -7.10
N HIS A 38 -4.18 3.90 -6.63
CA HIS A 38 -4.90 4.67 -5.65
C HIS A 38 -5.13 3.82 -4.40
N MET A 39 -4.45 4.17 -3.32
CA MET A 39 -4.55 3.50 -2.04
C MET A 39 -5.17 4.44 -1.02
N ARG A 40 -6.16 3.97 -0.28
CA ARG A 40 -6.74 4.65 0.86
C ARG A 40 -6.75 3.71 2.04
N GLY A 41 -6.23 4.15 3.17
CA GLY A 41 -6.33 3.41 4.42
C GLY A 41 -6.78 4.28 5.56
N HIS A 42 -7.36 3.64 6.56
CA HIS A 42 -7.82 4.25 7.79
C HIS A 42 -7.30 3.43 8.97
N VAL A 43 -6.44 4.04 9.78
CA VAL A 43 -5.88 3.45 11.00
C VAL A 43 -6.07 4.43 12.15
N ASN A 44 -6.68 3.98 13.25
CA ASN A 44 -7.02 4.81 14.40
C ASN A 44 -7.83 6.05 13.97
N HIS A 45 -7.25 7.24 14.10
CA HIS A 45 -7.82 8.52 13.70
C HIS A 45 -7.18 9.07 12.42
N THR A 46 -6.41 8.26 11.69
CA THR A 46 -5.62 8.75 10.54
C THR A 46 -6.09 8.05 9.28
N VAL A 47 -6.63 8.85 8.37
CA VAL A 47 -6.90 8.44 7.00
C VAL A 47 -5.74 8.91 6.13
N TYR A 48 -5.15 7.97 5.41
CA TYR A 48 -4.14 8.26 4.40
C TYR A 48 -4.68 7.89 3.02
N VAL A 49 -4.49 8.78 2.06
CA VAL A 49 -4.76 8.58 0.64
C VAL A 49 -3.44 8.75 -0.10
N LEU A 50 -3.10 7.77 -0.92
CA LEU A 50 -1.88 7.73 -1.71
C LEU A 50 -2.30 7.51 -3.16
N HIS A 51 -1.81 8.37 -4.04
CA HIS A 51 -1.95 8.24 -5.47
C HIS A 51 -0.56 8.13 -6.10
N ALA A 52 -0.40 7.24 -7.07
CA ALA A 52 0.82 7.15 -7.87
C ALA A 52 0.46 6.79 -9.31
N ASP A 53 1.02 7.53 -10.26
CA ASP A 53 0.79 7.30 -11.69
C ASP A 53 1.37 5.95 -12.12
N ARG A 54 2.53 5.60 -11.58
CA ARG A 54 3.19 4.32 -11.79
C ARG A 54 3.91 3.87 -10.52
N ALA A 55 3.77 2.59 -10.18
CA ALA A 55 4.52 1.95 -9.11
C ALA A 55 5.11 0.63 -9.62
N SER A 56 6.40 0.44 -9.44
CA SER A 56 7.09 -0.83 -9.66
C SER A 56 7.67 -1.34 -8.35
N ALA A 57 7.46 -2.61 -8.06
CA ALA A 57 7.97 -3.25 -6.86
C ALA A 57 8.59 -4.60 -7.21
N ARG A 58 9.68 -4.92 -6.52
CA ARG A 58 10.24 -6.27 -6.49
C ARG A 58 9.93 -6.90 -5.14
N LEU A 59 9.30 -8.06 -5.16
CA LEU A 59 8.98 -8.89 -4.02
C LEU A 59 10.04 -9.97 -3.89
N ALA A 60 10.56 -10.15 -2.68
CA ALA A 60 11.34 -11.34 -2.36
C ALA A 60 10.36 -12.51 -2.18
N LEU A 61 10.55 -13.59 -2.93
CA LEU A 61 9.65 -14.74 -2.89
C LEU A 61 9.94 -15.65 -1.68
N TRP A 62 11.20 -15.74 -1.26
CA TRP A 62 11.61 -16.59 -0.16
C TRP A 62 10.94 -16.24 1.19
N PRO A 63 10.84 -14.94 1.58
CA PRO A 63 10.16 -14.55 2.81
C PRO A 63 8.65 -14.88 2.82
N LEU A 64 8.02 -15.13 1.67
CA LEU A 64 6.60 -15.50 1.61
C LEU A 64 6.33 -16.83 2.35
N PHE A 65 7.28 -17.76 2.34
CA PHE A 65 7.20 -19.01 3.13
C PHE A 65 7.20 -18.76 4.65
N ARG A 66 7.68 -17.59 5.09
CA ARG A 66 7.67 -17.14 6.49
C ARG A 66 6.52 -16.17 6.79
N ARG A 67 5.50 -16.10 5.91
CA ARG A 67 4.40 -15.13 6.00
C ARG A 67 4.89 -13.68 6.00
N GLU A 68 6.01 -13.43 5.33
CA GLU A 68 6.61 -12.10 5.19
C GLU A 68 6.56 -11.67 3.73
N VAL A 69 5.86 -10.55 3.48
CA VAL A 69 5.89 -9.86 2.19
C VAL A 69 7.02 -8.84 2.26
N ARG A 70 8.21 -9.25 1.81
CA ARG A 70 9.36 -8.37 1.73
C ARG A 70 9.47 -7.76 0.34
N VAL A 71 9.58 -6.44 0.30
CA VAL A 71 9.75 -5.63 -0.91
C VAL A 71 11.13 -4.96 -0.81
N PRO A 72 12.20 -5.56 -1.37
CA PRO A 72 13.53 -4.99 -1.28
C PRO A 72 13.66 -3.65 -2.00
N HIS A 73 12.89 -3.47 -3.07
CA HIS A 73 12.92 -2.27 -3.88
C HIS A 73 11.51 -1.90 -4.34
N LEU A 74 11.09 -0.69 -4.01
CA LEU A 74 9.86 -0.07 -4.46
C LEU A 74 10.22 1.26 -5.12
N GLN A 75 9.77 1.46 -6.35
CA GLN A 75 9.93 2.70 -7.09
C GLN A 75 8.56 3.21 -7.50
N ALA A 76 8.26 4.45 -7.16
CA ALA A 76 6.99 5.10 -7.47
C ALA A 76 7.20 6.47 -8.10
N SER A 77 6.46 6.75 -9.17
CA SER A 77 6.54 8.00 -9.91
C SER A 77 5.17 8.69 -9.91
N GLY A 78 5.17 10.03 -9.82
CA GLY A 78 3.94 10.82 -9.75
C GLY A 78 3.19 10.61 -8.44
N VAL A 79 3.92 10.56 -7.31
CA VAL A 79 3.35 10.25 -6.01
C VAL A 79 2.66 11.48 -5.44
N SER A 80 1.39 11.34 -5.08
CA SER A 80 0.65 12.31 -4.28
C SER A 80 0.16 11.65 -3.00
N ALA A 81 0.41 12.28 -1.85
CA ALA A 81 -0.01 11.78 -0.55
C ALA A 81 -0.90 12.80 0.15
N GLU A 82 -1.99 12.34 0.74
CA GLU A 82 -2.87 13.13 1.60
C GLU A 82 -3.09 12.38 2.91
N VAL A 83 -2.81 13.05 4.02
CA VAL A 83 -2.99 12.49 5.37
C VAL A 83 -3.94 13.41 6.12
N THR A 84 -5.09 12.88 6.51
CA THR A 84 -6.13 13.63 7.21
C THR A 84 -6.53 12.90 8.49
N ARG A 85 -6.77 13.67 9.56
CA ARG A 85 -7.33 13.10 10.78
C ARG A 85 -8.84 12.87 10.58
N ALA A 86 -9.31 11.66 10.83
CA ALA A 86 -10.73 11.32 10.83
C ALA A 86 -11.27 11.25 12.25
N ASP A 87 -12.53 11.66 12.41
CA ASP A 87 -13.24 11.60 13.69
C ASP A 87 -13.61 10.15 14.05
N ASP A 88 -13.90 9.33 13.04
CA ASP A 88 -14.15 7.90 13.21
C ASP A 88 -12.89 7.15 13.65
N VAL A 89 -13.02 6.27 14.65
CA VAL A 89 -11.93 5.43 15.14
C VAL A 89 -12.01 4.04 14.54
N VAL A 90 -10.99 3.67 13.77
CA VAL A 90 -10.78 2.28 13.38
C VAL A 90 -9.79 1.63 14.35
N PRO A 91 -10.24 0.79 15.30
CA PRO A 91 -9.33 0.20 16.28
C PRO A 91 -8.29 -0.67 15.60
N PRO A 92 -7.04 -0.67 16.09
CA PRO A 92 -5.97 -1.48 15.53
C PRO A 92 -6.32 -2.96 15.75
N PRO A 93 -5.93 -3.85 14.82
CA PRO A 93 -6.15 -5.28 15.01
C PRO A 93 -5.42 -5.75 16.29
N PRO A 94 -6.00 -6.71 17.04
CA PRO A 94 -5.34 -7.29 18.21
C PRO A 94 -3.97 -7.87 17.80
N ARG A 95 -2.94 -7.64 18.62
CA ARG A 95 -1.59 -8.15 18.37
C ARG A 95 -1.64 -9.68 18.34
N GLY A 96 -1.21 -10.28 17.23
CA GLY A 96 -1.18 -11.73 17.05
C GLY A 96 0.01 -12.16 16.20
N SER A 97 0.51 -13.38 16.44
CA SER A 97 1.64 -13.98 15.72
C SER A 97 1.28 -14.58 14.36
N GLN A 98 -0.01 -14.57 14.00
CA GLN A 98 -0.55 -15.14 12.76
C GLN A 98 -0.64 -14.13 11.60
N GLY A 99 -0.26 -12.86 11.86
CA GLY A 99 -0.30 -11.80 10.85
C GLY A 99 0.78 -11.95 9.79
N TRP A 100 0.50 -11.45 8.59
CA TRP A 100 1.53 -11.24 7.58
C TRP A 100 2.38 -10.04 7.94
N THR A 101 3.70 -10.17 7.82
CA THR A 101 4.61 -9.03 8.01
C THR A 101 4.86 -8.38 6.65
N LEU A 102 4.58 -7.09 6.52
CA LEU A 102 4.96 -6.32 5.34
C LEU A 102 6.26 -5.57 5.66
N ARG A 103 7.31 -5.83 4.88
CA ARG A 103 8.62 -5.21 5.05
C ARG A 103 9.04 -4.53 3.76
N PHE A 104 9.33 -3.24 3.82
CA PHE A 104 9.84 -2.46 2.70
C PHE A 104 11.27 -2.02 3.03
N ASP A 105 12.26 -2.46 2.25
CA ASP A 105 13.67 -2.14 2.55
C ASP A 105 14.07 -0.79 1.96
N ALA A 106 13.64 -0.50 0.74
CA ALA A 106 13.97 0.73 0.03
C ALA A 106 12.75 1.24 -0.74
N ILE A 107 12.31 2.45 -0.38
CA ILE A 107 11.23 3.18 -1.04
C ILE A 107 11.86 4.35 -1.77
N HIS A 108 11.84 4.28 -3.09
CA HIS A 108 12.31 5.34 -3.98
C HIS A 108 11.12 6.01 -4.64
N SER A 109 11.16 7.34 -4.72
CA SER A 109 10.23 8.08 -5.55
C SER A 109 10.99 9.06 -6.41
N ASP A 110 10.75 8.99 -7.72
CA ASP A 110 11.39 9.89 -8.69
C ASP A 110 10.65 11.24 -8.77
N SER A 111 9.39 11.28 -8.35
CA SER A 111 8.55 12.47 -8.39
C SER A 111 7.47 12.40 -7.32
N ILE A 112 7.52 13.37 -6.41
CA ILE A 112 6.43 13.68 -5.47
C ILE A 112 5.75 14.93 -6.00
N GLN A 113 4.49 14.80 -6.42
CA GLN A 113 3.73 15.91 -6.99
C GLN A 113 3.06 16.74 -5.89
N HIS A 114 2.41 16.10 -4.92
CA HIS A 114 1.71 16.77 -3.84
C HIS A 114 1.82 15.99 -2.53
N ALA A 115 2.04 16.70 -1.43
CA ALA A 115 1.93 16.14 -0.09
C ALA A 115 1.05 17.06 0.76
N ARG A 116 -0.16 16.60 1.09
CA ARG A 116 -1.10 17.35 1.93
C ARG A 116 -1.18 16.69 3.30
N PHE A 117 -0.81 17.45 4.32
CA PHE A 117 -0.96 17.05 5.71
C PHE A 117 -2.07 17.91 6.32
N GLY A 118 -3.15 17.26 6.75
CA GLY A 118 -4.19 17.88 7.55
C GLY A 118 -3.66 18.30 8.92
N LYS A 119 -4.55 18.72 9.82
CA LYS A 119 -4.22 19.21 11.17
C LYS A 119 -3.62 18.08 12.03
N LEU A 120 -2.34 17.80 11.84
CA LEU A 120 -1.50 16.96 12.68
C LEU A 120 -1.13 17.80 13.90
N LEU A 121 -1.96 17.78 14.94
CA LEU A 121 -1.57 18.34 16.23
C LEU A 121 -0.55 17.36 16.83
N ILE A 122 0.71 17.78 16.85
CA ILE A 122 1.80 17.15 17.60
C ILE A 122 1.57 17.44 19.09
#